data_AF-A0A846HP30-F1
#
_entry.id   AF-A0A846HP30-F1
#
_cell.length_a   1.000
_cell.length_b   1.000
_cell.length_c   1.000
_cell.angle_alpha   90.00
_cell.angle_beta   90.00
_cell.angle_gamma   90.00
#
_symmetry.space_group_name_H-M   'P 1'
#
loop_
_entity.id
_entity.type
_entity.pdbx_description
1 polymer ?
#
loop_
_entity_poly.entity_id
_entity_poly.type
_entity_poly.pdbx_seq_one_letter_code
_entity_poly.pdbx_strand_id
1 'polypeptide(L)' 'MYTGILLKTAAVVGSCKGMREKYNIAVVTNDMYTQEDAQFLMRSQALSGDRILGVETGGCPHTAIREDASMNLAAIEQL' A
#
# COMPACT_ATOMS: atom_id res chain seq x y z
N MET A 1 12.65 11.57 8.50
CA MET A 1 12.08 10.30 8.01
C MET A 1 10.55 10.32 7.97
N TYR A 2 9.86 10.89 8.96
CA TYR A 2 8.38 10.97 8.99
C TYR A 2 7.71 11.84 7.89
N THR A 3 8.34 12.93 7.45
CA THR A 3 7.73 13.84 6.45
C THR A 3 7.69 13.26 5.02
N GLY A 4 8.60 12.33 4.68
CA GLY A 4 8.64 11.73 3.34
C GLY A 4 7.62 10.62 3.12
N ILE A 5 7.33 9.82 4.17
CA ILE A 5 6.37 8.71 4.14
C ILE A 5 4.94 9.26 3.92
N LEU A 6 4.60 10.36 4.60
CA LEU A 6 3.27 10.96 4.50
C LEU A 6 2.93 11.49 3.11
N LEU A 7 3.90 12.01 2.34
CA LEU A 7 3.62 12.58 1.00
C LEU A 7 3.19 11.52 0.00
N LYS A 8 3.89 10.38 -0.04
CA LYS A 8 3.53 9.26 -0.92
C LYS A 8 2.15 8.72 -0.55
N THR A 9 1.94 8.42 0.73
CA THR A 9 0.69 7.79 1.18
C THR A 9 -0.51 8.74 1.01
N ALA A 10 -0.34 10.04 1.24
CA ALA A 10 -1.36 11.04 0.96
C ALA A 10 -1.71 11.16 -0.53
N ALA A 11 -0.72 11.09 -1.43
CA ALA A 11 -0.98 11.07 -2.87
C ALA A 11 -1.81 9.85 -3.28
N VAL A 12 -1.48 8.66 -2.73
CA VAL A 12 -2.25 7.42 -2.96
C VAL A 12 -3.69 7.55 -2.47
N VAL A 13 -3.94 8.18 -1.31
CA VAL A 13 -5.32 8.47 -0.83
C VAL A 13 -6.10 9.28 -1.87
N GLY A 14 -5.51 10.36 -2.38
CA GLY A 14 -6.14 11.22 -3.38
C GLY A 14 -6.50 10.46 -4.65
N SER A 15 -5.56 9.68 -5.17
CA SER A 15 -5.78 8.83 -6.34
C SER A 15 -6.88 7.79 -6.11
N CYS A 16 -6.86 7.09 -4.98
CA CYS A 16 -7.89 6.09 -4.66
C CYS A 16 -9.28 6.71 -4.63
N LYS A 17 -9.45 7.85 -3.93
CA LYS A 17 -10.74 8.54 -3.83
C LYS A 17 -11.27 9.00 -5.19
N GLY A 18 -10.38 9.47 -6.08
CA GLY A 18 -10.77 9.90 -7.43
C GLY A 18 -11.10 8.75 -8.40
N MET A 19 -10.57 7.55 -8.16
CA MET A 19 -10.66 6.42 -9.09
C MET A 19 -11.63 5.31 -8.65
N ARG A 20 -11.85 5.13 -7.35
CA ARG A 20 -12.58 3.98 -6.78
C ARG A 20 -14.03 3.82 -7.23
N GLU A 21 -14.66 4.88 -7.73
CA GLU A 21 -16.03 4.83 -8.26
C GLU A 21 -16.09 4.31 -9.70
N LYS A 22 -14.98 4.43 -10.44
CA LYS A 22 -14.91 4.08 -11.87
C LYS A 22 -14.12 2.81 -12.13
N TYR A 23 -13.19 2.46 -11.24
CA TYR A 23 -12.28 1.36 -11.42
C TYR A 23 -12.30 0.42 -10.23
N ASN A 24 -12.18 -0.88 -10.50
CA ASN A 24 -11.95 -1.87 -9.46
C ASN A 24 -10.46 -1.88 -9.12
N ILE A 25 -10.09 -1.20 -8.03
CA ILE A 25 -8.71 -1.02 -7.59
C ILE A 25 -8.52 -1.51 -6.15
N ALA A 26 -7.31 -1.96 -5.85
CA ALA A 26 -6.81 -2.30 -4.53
C ALA A 26 -5.39 -1.74 -4.35
N VAL A 27 -4.92 -1.64 -3.10
CA VAL A 27 -3.58 -1.11 -2.77
C VAL A 27 -2.80 -2.13 -1.95
N VAL A 28 -1.59 -2.45 -2.41
CA VAL A 28 -0.58 -3.17 -1.62
C VAL A 28 0.48 -2.18 -1.15
N THR A 29 0.69 -2.05 0.16
CA THR A 29 1.75 -1.21 0.74
C THR A 29 2.94 -2.07 1.12
N ASN A 30 4.14 -1.63 0.72
CA ASN A 30 5.40 -2.22 1.18
C ASN A 30 5.88 -1.43 2.39
N ASP A 31 5.63 -1.97 3.58
CA ASP A 31 6.11 -1.42 4.83
C ASP A 31 7.38 -2.19 5.26
N MET A 32 8.37 -1.54 5.90
CA MET A 32 9.63 -2.24 6.25
C MET A 32 9.49 -3.11 7.50
N TYR A 33 8.90 -2.56 8.57
CA TYR A 33 8.85 -3.17 9.91
C TYR A 33 7.53 -2.90 10.64
N THR A 34 6.59 -2.24 9.99
CA THR A 34 5.30 -1.83 10.55
C THR A 34 4.23 -2.03 9.48
N GLN A 35 2.99 -1.56 9.73
CA GLN A 35 1.94 -1.49 8.70
C GLN A 35 1.31 -0.10 8.70
N GLU A 36 2.11 0.93 8.95
CA GLU A 36 1.62 2.28 9.15
C GLU A 36 0.95 2.85 7.89
N ASP A 37 1.47 2.54 6.69
CA ASP A 37 0.90 3.02 5.43
C ASP A 37 -0.48 2.38 5.17
N ALA A 38 -0.60 1.06 5.31
CA ALA A 38 -1.87 0.34 5.16
C ALA A 38 -2.93 0.88 6.13
N GLN A 39 -2.54 1.05 7.41
CA GLN A 39 -3.45 1.59 8.42
C GLN A 39 -3.83 3.05 8.16
N PHE A 40 -2.91 3.87 7.64
CA PHE A 40 -3.22 5.24 7.26
C PHE A 40 -4.24 5.29 6.13
N LEU A 41 -4.10 4.44 5.11
CA LEU A 41 -5.05 4.34 4.00
C LEU A 41 -6.45 3.91 4.47
N MET A 42 -6.51 2.93 5.39
CA MET A 42 -7.76 2.49 6.02
C MET A 42 -8.41 3.61 6.83
N ARG A 43 -7.68 4.28 7.72
CA ARG A 43 -8.19 5.41 8.52
C ARG A 43 -8.65 6.58 7.65
N SER A 44 -7.99 6.80 6.52
CA SER A 44 -8.34 7.85 5.56
C SER A 44 -9.55 7.50 4.69
N GLN A 45 -10.08 6.28 4.82
CA GLN A 45 -11.14 5.71 3.99
C GLN A 45 -10.81 5.83 2.50
N ALA A 46 -9.57 5.51 2.13
CA ALA A 46 -9.12 5.54 0.74
C ALA A 46 -9.92 4.51 -0.10
N LEU A 47 -9.98 3.27 0.37
CA LEU A 47 -10.77 2.16 -0.15
C LEU A 47 -11.43 1.41 1.02
N SER A 48 -12.24 0.39 0.72
CA SER A 48 -12.72 -0.57 1.72
C SER A 48 -11.54 -1.41 2.24
N GLY A 49 -11.63 -1.88 3.49
CA GLY A 49 -10.50 -2.53 4.18
C GLY A 49 -10.06 -3.83 3.52
N ASP A 50 -10.96 -4.55 2.87
CA ASP A 50 -10.71 -5.75 2.06
C ASP A 50 -9.92 -5.47 0.78
N ARG A 51 -9.68 -4.20 0.44
CA ARG A 51 -8.91 -3.76 -0.75
C ARG A 51 -7.58 -3.10 -0.41
N ILE A 52 -7.15 -3.18 0.84
CA ILE A 52 -5.89 -2.60 1.31
C ILE A 52 -5.12 -3.69 2.05
N LEU A 53 -3.94 -4.03 1.55
CA LEU A 53 -3.07 -5.04 2.15
C LEU A 53 -1.67 -4.49 2.38
N GLY A 54 -1.18 -4.56 3.61
CA GLY A 54 0.21 -4.22 3.94
C GLY A 54 1.09 -5.46 3.95
N VAL A 55 2.24 -5.41 3.28
CA VAL A 55 3.27 -6.44 3.34
C VAL A 55 4.52 -5.90 4.04
N GLU A 56 5.03 -6.66 5.00
CA GLU A 56 6.27 -6.34 5.71
C GLU A 56 7.46 -6.89 4.93
N THR A 57 8.19 -6.00 4.26
CA THR A 57 9.23 -6.34 3.28
C THR A 57 10.65 -6.42 3.86
N GLY A 58 10.82 -6.11 5.14
CA GLY A 58 12.11 -6.04 5.80
C GLY A 58 12.95 -4.83 5.36
N GLY A 59 14.26 -4.89 5.60
CA GLY A 59 15.15 -3.73 5.50
C GLY A 59 15.61 -3.32 4.10
N CYS A 60 15.38 -4.13 3.06
CA CYS A 60 15.81 -3.84 1.68
C CYS A 60 14.58 -3.58 0.78
N PRO A 61 14.04 -2.36 0.76
CA PRO A 61 12.79 -2.06 0.04
C PRO A 61 12.95 -2.22 -1.48
N HIS A 62 14.16 -2.03 -2.02
CA HIS A 62 14.42 -2.24 -3.44
C HIS A 62 14.22 -3.70 -3.84
N THR A 63 14.61 -4.65 -2.97
CA THR A 63 14.43 -6.08 -3.19
C THR A 63 12.97 -6.40 -3.43
N ALA A 64 12.10 -5.93 -2.54
CA ALA A 64 10.66 -6.22 -2.59
C ALA A 64 9.94 -5.71 -3.85
N ILE A 65 10.54 -4.78 -4.60
CA ILE A 65 9.95 -4.21 -5.82
C ILE A 65 10.78 -4.45 -7.09
N ARG A 66 11.97 -5.05 -6.99
CA ARG A 66 12.88 -5.27 -8.13
C ARG A 66 13.42 -6.68 -8.15
N GLU A 67 14.22 -7.04 -7.17
CA GLU A 67 14.97 -8.29 -7.19
C GLU A 67 14.10 -9.51 -6.80
N ASP A 68 13.18 -9.33 -5.87
CA ASP A 68 12.23 -10.36 -5.44
C ASP A 68 10.88 -9.73 -5.04
N ALA A 69 9.91 -9.79 -5.95
CA ALA A 69 8.55 -9.29 -5.74
C ALA A 69 7.57 -10.37 -5.28
N SER A 70 8.04 -11.56 -4.87
CA SER A 70 7.18 -12.71 -4.53
C SER A 70 6.12 -12.38 -3.48
N MET A 71 6.49 -11.63 -2.43
CA MET A 71 5.55 -11.20 -1.39
C MET A 71 4.44 -10.29 -1.94
N ASN A 72 4.78 -9.38 -2.87
CA ASN A 72 3.82 -8.50 -3.50
C ASN A 72 2.87 -9.28 -4.43
N LEU A 73 3.39 -10.25 -5.19
CA LEU A 73 2.57 -11.10 -6.06
C LEU A 73 1.60 -11.95 -5.25
N ALA A 74 2.06 -12.57 -4.15
CA ALA A 74 1.22 -13.33 -3.24
C ALA A 74 0.14 -12.48 -2.55
N ALA A 75 0.44 -11.20 -2.28
CA ALA A 75 -0.54 -10.24 -1.76
C ALA A 75 -1.60 -9.87 -2.80
N ILE A 76 -1.21 -9.70 -4.08
CA ILE A 76 -2.15 -9.43 -5.17
C ILE A 76 -3.11 -10.60 -5.38
N GLU A 77 -2.67 -11.85 -5.24
CA GLU A 77 -3.53 -13.03 -5.37
C GLU A 77 -4.62 -13.13 -4.29
N GLN A 78 -4.52 -12.36 -3.19
CA GLN A 78 -5.50 -12.33 -2.10
C GLN A 78 -6.58 -11.25 -2.27
N LEU A 79 -6.47 -10.38 -3.29
CA LEU A 79 -7.30 -9.20 -3.53
C LEU A 79 -8.18 -9.35 -4.78
#